data_AF-A0A2E3HQV5-F1
#
_entry.id   AF-A0A2E3HQV5-F1
#
_cell.length_a   1.000
_cell.length_b   1.000
_cell.length_c   1.000
_cell.angle_alpha   90.00
_cell.angle_beta   90.00
_cell.angle_gamma   90.00
#
_symmetry.space_group_name_H-M   'P 1'
#
loop_
_entity.id
_entity.type
_entity.pdbx_description
1 polymer ?
#
loop_
_entity_poly.entity_id
_entity_poly.type
_entity_poly.pdbx_seq_one_letter_code
_entity_poly.pdbx_strand_id
1 'polypeptide(L)' 'MEDRTIDLIPVEGHSSLGRDADSNAILNTDTGAYNAYIKARENAKKKDRTLDDLKKEVDDLKDLVRDLIKKEDK' A
#
# COMPACT_ATOMS: atom_id res chain seq x y z
N MET A 1 3.40 24.36 18.13
CA MET A 1 3.54 22.96 18.59
C MET A 1 5.01 22.78 18.86
N GLU A 2 5.40 22.53 20.11
CA GLU A 2 6.81 22.27 20.45
C GLU A 2 7.27 21.01 19.71
N ASP A 3 8.38 21.15 18.98
CA ASP A 3 9.04 20.03 18.33
C ASP A 3 9.65 19.15 19.42
N ARG A 4 8.95 18.09 19.81
CA ARG A 4 9.45 17.11 20.78
C ARG A 4 10.43 16.21 20.06
N THR A 5 11.71 16.53 20.21
CA THR A 5 12.79 15.63 19.82
C THR A 5 12.72 14.40 20.72
N ILE A 6 12.40 13.23 20.15
CA ILE A 6 12.34 11.97 20.90
C ILE A 6 13.77 11.46 21.06
N ASP A 7 14.27 11.43 22.30
CA ASP A 7 15.58 10.88 22.61
C ASP A 7 15.51 9.34 22.65
N LEU A 8 16.20 8.71 21.71
CA LEU A 8 16.23 7.26 21.55
C LEU A 8 17.57 6.68 22.00
N ILE A 9 17.53 5.79 22.99
CA ILE A 9 18.68 5.03 23.48
C ILE A 9 18.83 3.76 22.62
N PRO A 10 19.99 3.51 21.97
CA PRO A 10 20.18 2.30 21.16
C PRO A 10 19.96 1.01 21.97
N VAL A 11 19.31 0.02 21.34
CA VAL A 11 19.14 -1.31 21.95
C VAL A 11 20.33 -2.20 21.60
N GLU A 12 20.92 -2.83 22.61
CA GLU A 12 22.09 -3.71 22.42
C GLU A 12 21.77 -4.87 21.46
N GLY A 13 22.67 -5.13 20.52
CA GLY A 13 22.51 -6.16 19.48
C GLY A 13 21.56 -5.80 18.33
N HIS A 14 20.92 -4.62 18.35
CA HIS A 14 19.94 -4.21 17.33
C HIS A 14 20.20 -2.78 16.82
N SER A 15 20.68 -2.66 15.58
CA SER A 15 21.03 -1.36 14.97
C SER A 15 19.84 -0.49 14.59
N SER A 16 18.67 -1.08 14.37
CA SER A 16 17.44 -0.40 13.96
C SER A 16 16.43 -0.21 15.10
N LEU A 17 16.79 -0.53 16.34
CA LEU A 17 15.90 -0.38 17.48
C LEU A 17 16.43 0.69 18.44
N GLY A 18 15.55 1.62 18.79
CA GLY A 18 15.77 2.64 19.81
C GLY A 18 14.75 2.52 20.93
N ARG A 19 15.20 2.62 22.18
CA ARG A 19 14.35 2.73 23.36
C ARG A 19 14.07 4.19 23.66
N ASP A 20 12.80 4.56 23.70
CA ASP A 20 12.37 5.87 24.17
C ASP A 20 12.69 6.04 25.66
N ALA A 21 13.38 7.14 25.99
CA ALA A 21 13.84 7.40 27.36
C ALA A 21 12.67 7.68 28.33
N ASP A 22 11.57 8.26 27.84
CA ASP A 22 10.43 8.63 28.67
C ASP A 22 9.49 7.46 28.92
N SER A 23 9.07 6.75 27.86
CA SER A 23 8.09 5.66 27.96
C SER A 23 8.70 4.27 28.12
N ASN A 24 10.01 4.11 27.95
CA ASN A 24 10.71 2.83 27.83
C ASN A 24 10.26 1.95 26.64
N ALA A 25 9.43 2.47 25.73
CA ALA A 25 9.00 1.75 24.53
C ALA A 25 10.16 1.47 23.57
N ILE A 26 10.18 0.30 22.95
CA ILE A 26 11.14 -0.05 21.90
C ILE A 26 10.52 0.30 20.54
N LEU A 27 11.19 1.16 19.79
CA LEU A 27 10.75 1.67 18.50
C LEU A 27 11.73 1.24 17.41
N ASN A 28 11.18 0.90 16.24
CA ASN A 28 11.97 0.66 15.05
C ASN A 28 12.27 2.00 14.35
N THR A 29 13.55 2.28 14.14
CA THR A 29 14.06 3.51 13.51
C THR A 29 14.40 3.31 12.03
N ASP A 30 14.23 2.10 11.49
CA ASP A 30 14.43 1.80 10.07
C ASP A 30 13.32 2.40 9.20
N THR A 31 13.53 3.66 8.86
CA THR A 31 12.70 4.39 7.91
C THR A 31 12.75 3.79 6.50
N GLY A 32 13.82 3.08 6.13
CA GLY A 32 13.98 2.43 4.84
C GLY A 32 12.99 1.27 4.68
N ALA A 33 12.97 0.35 5.64
CA ALA A 33 12.01 -0.76 5.69
C ALA A 33 10.57 -0.25 5.76
N TYR A 34 10.31 0.78 6.56
CA TYR A 34 8.99 1.41 6.63
C TYR A 34 8.54 1.96 5.27
N ASN A 35 9.40 2.75 4.60
CA ASN A 35 9.09 3.32 3.29
C ASN A 35 8.91 2.23 2.21
N ALA A 36 9.70 1.16 2.27
CA ALA A 36 9.56 0.01 1.38
C ALA A 36 8.20 -0.68 1.57
N TYR A 37 7.77 -0.89 2.82
CA TYR A 37 6.46 -1.44 3.13
C TYR A 37 5.32 -0.57 2.59
N ILE A 38 5.37 0.75 2.81
CA ILE A 38 4.35 1.68 2.31
C ILE A 38 4.25 1.59 0.78
N LYS A 39 5.38 1.64 0.06
CA LYS A 39 5.42 1.50 -1.40
C LYS A 39 4.85 0.16 -1.86
N ALA A 40 5.21 -0.94 -1.21
CA ALA A 40 4.70 -2.27 -1.55
C ALA A 40 3.17 -2.35 -1.38
N ARG A 41 2.64 -1.78 -0.29
CA ARG A 41 1.20 -1.72 -0.01
C ARG A 41 0.46 -0.88 -1.04
N GLU A 42 1.00 0.27 -1.43
CA GLU A 42 0.42 1.12 -2.47
C GLU A 42 0.40 0.43 -3.83
N ASN A 43 1.50 -0.24 -4.19
CA ASN A 43 1.58 -1.01 -5.43
C ASN A 43 0.58 -2.15 -5.47
N ALA A 44 0.36 -2.86 -4.36
CA ALA A 44 -0.67 -3.90 -4.27
C ALA A 44 -2.08 -3.31 -4.51
N LYS A 45 -2.43 -2.23 -3.80
CA LYS A 45 -3.71 -1.53 -4.01
C LYS A 45 -3.90 -1.04 -5.45
N LYS A 46 -2.82 -0.56 -6.09
CA LYS A 46 -2.87 -0.12 -7.49
C LYS A 46 -3.17 -1.29 -8.42
N LYS A 47 -2.53 -2.45 -8.20
CA LYS A 47 -2.79 -3.67 -8.98
C LYS A 47 -4.23 -4.14 -8.84
N ASP A 48 -4.77 -4.13 -7.62
CA ASP A 48 -6.17 -4.52 -7.38
C ASP A 48 -7.14 -3.61 -8.14
N ARG A 49 -6.93 -2.29 -8.09
CA ARG A 49 -7.73 -1.33 -8.87
C ARG A 49 -7.63 -1.59 -10.37
N THR A 50 -6.41 -1.79 -10.89
CA THR A 50 -6.22 -2.12 -12.31
C THR A 50 -6.95 -3.40 -12.71
N LEU A 51 -6.96 -4.43 -11.86
CA LEU A 51 -7.71 -5.66 -12.13
C LEU A 51 -9.22 -5.42 -12.17
N ASP A 52 -9.75 -4.61 -11.26
CA ASP A 52 -11.17 -4.30 -11.24
C ASP A 52 -11.59 -3.42 -12.41
N ASP A 53 -10.74 -2.49 -12.84
CA ASP A 53 -10.98 -1.69 -14.03
C ASP A 53 -10.95 -2.56 -15.31
N LEU A 54 -9.99 -3.48 -15.42
CA LEU A 54 -9.95 -4.45 -16.52
C LEU A 54 -11.20 -5.35 -16.57
N LYS A 55 -11.71 -5.78 -15.41
CA LYS A 55 -12.97 -6.56 -15.37
C LYS A 55 -14.14 -5.76 -15.94
N LYS A 56 -14.26 -4.48 -15.58
CA LYS A 56 -15.32 -3.61 -16.12
C LYS A 56 -15.19 -3.44 -17.62
N GLU A 57 -13.99 -3.16 -18.13
CA GLU A 57 -13.75 -3.05 -19.57
C GLU A 57 -14.13 -4.34 -20.33
N VAL A 58 -13.84 -5.50 -19.73
CA VAL A 58 -14.23 -6.81 -20.30
C VAL A 58 -15.74 -7.01 -20.29
N ASP A 59 -16.43 -6.58 -19.23
CA ASP A 59 -17.89 -6.69 -19.16
C ASP A 59 -18.56 -5.73 -20.15
N ASP A 60 -18.08 -4.50 -20.28
CA ASP A 60 -18.53 -3.54 -21.30
C ASP A 60 -18.33 -4.09 -22.72
N LEU A 61 -17.19 -4.75 -22.99
CA LEU A 61 -16.93 -5.40 -24.28
C LEU A 61 -17.91 -6.55 -24.55
N LYS A 62 -18.23 -7.37 -23.55
CA LYS A 62 -19.22 -8.45 -23.71
C LYS A 62 -20.59 -7.90 -24.06
N ASP A 63 -20.99 -6.80 -23.44
CA ASP A 63 -22.28 -6.17 -23.69
C ASP A 63 -22.33 -5.55 -25.09
N LEU A 64 -21.26 -4.88 -25.53
CA LEU A 64 -21.14 -4.41 -26.92
C LEU A 64 -21.27 -5.56 -27.93
N VAL A 65 -20.59 -6.69 -27.69
CA VAL A 65 -20.66 -7.87 -28.56
C VAL A 65 -22.07 -8.46 -28.59
N ARG A 66 -22.74 -8.55 -27.43
CA ARG A 66 -24.15 -9.01 -27.37
C ARG A 66 -25.08 -8.11 -28.17
N ASP A 67 -24.89 -6.80 -28.10
CA ASP A 67 -25.71 -5.85 -28.82
C ASP A 67 -25.47 -5.87 -30.33
N LEU A 68 -24.25 -6.18 -30.76
CA LEU A 68 -23.95 -6.44 -32.17
C LEU A 68 -24.67 -7.70 -32.67
N ILE A 69 -24.58 -8.82 -31.92
CA ILE A 69 -25.25 -10.08 -32.29
C ILE A 69 -26.77 -9.88 -32.40
N LYS A 70 -27.39 -9.20 -31.42
CA LYS A 70 -28.85 -8.89 -31.46
C LYS A 70 -29.27 -8.03 -32.66
N LYS A 71 -28.36 -7.21 -33.21
CA LYS A 71 -28.64 -6.38 -34.39
C LYS A 71 -28.53 -7.21 -35.68
N GLU A 72 -27.58 -8.14 -35.75
CA GLU A 72 -27.43 -9.05 -36.89
C GLU A 72 -28.57 -10.08 -36.99
N ASP A 73 -29.15 -10.49 -35.85
CA ASP A 73 -30.30 -11.42 -35.80
C ASP A 73 -31.66 -10.78 -36.19
N LYS A 74 -31.70 -9.48 -36.51
CA LYS A 74 -32.90 -8.72 -36.90
C LYS A 74 -32.88 -8.34 -38.37
#